data_AF-A0A925R0Y1-F1
#
_entry.id   AF-A0A925R0Y1-F1
#
_cell.length_a   1.000
_cell.length_b   1.000
_cell.length_c   1.000
_cell.angle_alpha   90.00
_cell.angle_beta   90.00
_cell.angle_gamma   90.00
#
_symmetry.space_group_name_H-M   'P 1'
#
loop_
_entity.id
_entity.type
_entity.pdbx_description
1 polymer ?
#
loop_
_entity_poly.entity_id
_entity_poly.type
_entity_poly.pdbx_seq_one_letter_code
_entity_poly.pdbx_strand_id
1 'polypeptide(L)'
;MRTSTVTLREAKEAWPTNRAWWRNGDAAPELEQLYISGESYLDLAIRYNTNPRDIYRRVTELGLTKKHPRGRGGHHMRKKKADGPPGYPKRKRCLKCRNEFTSHGPHNHLCTECRSTNNCAGTDMETAYG
;
A
#
# COMPACT_ATOMS: atom_id res chain seq x y z
N MET A 1 -18.81 -27.28 19.02
CA MET A 1 -19.46 -25.95 18.97
C MET A 1 -18.68 -25.09 17.99
N ARG A 2 -19.28 -24.74 16.83
CA ARG A 2 -18.63 -23.82 15.89
C ARG A 2 -18.70 -22.43 16.51
N THR A 3 -17.59 -21.88 16.99
CA THR A 3 -17.49 -20.46 17.29
C THR A 3 -17.69 -19.73 15.97
N SER A 4 -18.90 -19.21 15.74
CA SER A 4 -19.20 -18.36 14.59
C SER A 4 -18.22 -17.19 14.62
N THR A 5 -17.22 -17.23 13.75
CA THR A 5 -16.22 -16.17 13.61
C THR A 5 -16.92 -14.97 12.99
N VAL A 6 -17.48 -14.11 13.82
CA VAL A 6 -18.05 -12.83 13.38
C VAL A 6 -16.91 -12.05 12.73
N THR A 7 -17.07 -11.74 11.44
CA THR A 7 -16.10 -10.95 10.70
C THR A 7 -16.19 -9.48 11.08
N LEU A 8 -15.12 -8.72 10.86
CA LEU A 8 -15.12 -7.26 11.02
C LEU A 8 -16.21 -6.55 10.19
N ARG A 9 -16.64 -7.16 9.08
CA ARG A 9 -17.70 -6.61 8.24
C ARG A 9 -19.07 -6.84 8.89
N GLU A 10 -19.35 -8.06 9.31
CA GLU A 10 -20.60 -8.41 10.00
C GLU A 10 -20.76 -7.61 11.31
N ALA A 11 -19.70 -7.49 12.11
CA ALA A 11 -19.71 -6.68 13.33
C ALA A 11 -20.05 -5.20 13.08
N LYS A 12 -19.61 -4.64 11.93
CA LYS A 12 -19.91 -3.25 11.58
C LYS A 12 -21.36 -3.04 11.17
N GLU A 13 -21.96 -4.04 10.52
CA GLU A 13 -23.34 -4.00 10.02
C GLU A 13 -24.33 -4.34 11.15
N ALA A 14 -23.98 -5.30 12.01
CA ALA A 14 -24.86 -5.82 13.05
C ALA A 14 -24.93 -4.96 14.31
N TRP A 15 -23.85 -4.24 14.66
CA TRP A 15 -23.78 -3.55 15.95
C TRP A 15 -24.03 -2.05 15.88
N PRO A 16 -24.93 -1.54 16.75
CA PRO A 16 -25.23 -0.12 16.78
C PRO A 16 -24.01 0.69 17.20
N THR A 17 -23.89 1.88 16.61
CA THR A 17 -22.92 2.89 17.06
C THR A 17 -23.35 3.38 18.43
N ASN A 18 -22.54 3.17 19.46
CA ASN A 18 -22.85 3.59 20.82
C ASN A 18 -21.72 4.49 21.33
N ARG A 19 -21.81 5.78 21.03
CA ARG A 19 -20.74 6.73 21.42
C ARG A 19 -20.67 7.04 22.91
N ALA A 20 -21.69 6.65 23.67
CA ALA A 20 -21.83 7.04 25.07
C ALA A 20 -21.10 6.08 26.02
N TRP A 21 -20.91 4.81 25.64
CA TRP A 21 -20.43 3.79 26.60
C TRP A 21 -19.03 4.05 27.13
N TRP A 22 -18.13 4.67 26.35
CA TRP A 22 -16.77 5.04 26.80
C TRP A 22 -16.62 6.49 27.26
N ARG A 23 -17.64 7.34 27.08
CA ARG A 23 -17.58 8.75 27.48
C ARG A 23 -17.92 8.97 28.95
N ASN A 24 -18.74 8.09 29.51
CA ASN A 24 -19.33 8.28 30.83
C ASN A 24 -18.85 7.26 31.88
N GLY A 25 -17.82 6.44 31.61
CA GLY A 25 -17.50 5.32 32.50
C GLY A 25 -16.06 4.81 32.48
N ASP A 26 -15.79 3.93 33.45
CA ASP A 26 -14.51 3.28 33.76
C ASP A 26 -13.97 2.34 32.66
N ALA A 27 -14.74 2.13 31.59
CA ALA A 27 -14.34 1.28 30.47
C ALA A 27 -13.25 1.94 29.58
N ALA A 28 -13.05 3.26 29.69
CA ALA A 28 -12.02 3.97 28.94
C ALA A 28 -10.57 3.53 29.29
N PRO A 29 -10.14 3.51 30.57
CA PRO A 29 -8.81 3.02 30.95
C PRO A 29 -8.64 1.51 30.69
N GLU A 30 -9.69 0.71 30.86
CA GLU A 30 -9.65 -0.72 30.55
C GLU A 30 -9.40 -0.97 29.06
N LEU A 31 -10.11 -0.24 28.17
CA LEU A 31 -9.91 -0.33 26.72
C LEU A 31 -8.48 0.05 26.32
N GLU A 32 -7.90 1.07 26.94
CA GLU A 32 -6.51 1.47 26.70
C GLU A 32 -5.55 0.35 27.09
N GLN A 33 -5.70 -0.24 28.27
CA GLN A 33 -4.87 -1.36 28.72
C GLN A 33 -4.98 -2.57 27.77
N LEU A 34 -6.19 -2.93 27.34
CA LEU A 34 -6.42 -4.05 26.42
C LEU A 34 -5.86 -3.76 25.01
N TYR A 35 -5.92 -2.51 24.55
CA TYR A 35 -5.29 -2.14 23.29
C TYR A 35 -3.76 -2.18 23.39
N ILE A 36 -3.19 -1.68 24.50
CA ILE A 36 -1.75 -1.74 24.79
C ILE A 36 -1.27 -3.18 25.00
N SER A 37 -2.10 -4.09 25.49
CA SER A 37 -1.74 -5.52 25.61
C SER A 37 -1.72 -6.24 24.25
N GLY A 38 -2.52 -5.78 23.28
CA GLY A 38 -2.49 -6.29 21.90
C GLY A 38 -3.78 -6.88 21.40
N GLU A 39 -4.90 -6.69 22.11
CA GLU A 39 -6.20 -7.08 21.57
C GLU A 39 -6.50 -6.34 20.26
N SER A 40 -7.10 -7.08 19.32
CA SER A 40 -7.49 -6.50 18.04
C SER A 40 -8.75 -5.63 18.19
N TYR A 41 -8.98 -4.71 17.26
CA TYR A 41 -10.21 -3.92 17.22
C TYR A 41 -11.48 -4.78 17.15
N LEU A 42 -11.39 -6.00 16.59
CA LEU A 42 -12.52 -6.91 16.50
C LEU A 42 -12.81 -7.53 17.87
N ASP A 43 -11.79 -7.97 18.59
CA ASP A 43 -11.94 -8.59 19.92
C ASP A 43 -12.51 -7.58 20.92
N LEU A 44 -12.00 -6.35 20.89
CA LEU A 44 -12.55 -5.24 21.68
C LEU A 44 -14.01 -4.94 21.32
N ALA A 45 -14.34 -4.96 20.03
CA ALA A 45 -15.71 -4.73 19.57
C ALA A 45 -16.67 -5.84 20.03
N ILE A 46 -16.21 -7.10 20.02
CA ILE A 46 -16.95 -8.25 20.57
C ILE A 46 -17.17 -8.08 22.07
N ARG A 47 -16.09 -7.76 22.81
CA ARG A 47 -16.13 -7.62 24.27
C ARG A 47 -17.10 -6.54 24.73
N TYR A 48 -17.08 -5.38 24.08
CA TYR A 48 -17.94 -4.25 24.43
C TYR A 48 -19.27 -4.22 23.64
N ASN A 49 -19.54 -5.24 22.83
CA ASN A 49 -20.71 -5.34 21.94
C ASN A 49 -21.01 -4.02 21.20
N THR A 50 -19.98 -3.48 20.56
CA THR A 50 -20.01 -2.14 19.97
C THR A 50 -19.34 -2.10 18.61
N ASN A 51 -19.66 -1.07 17.82
CA ASN A 51 -19.13 -0.98 16.48
C ASN A 51 -17.59 -0.85 16.49
N PRO A 52 -16.83 -1.63 15.69
CA PRO A 52 -15.37 -1.50 15.62
C PRO A 52 -14.88 -0.09 15.25
N ARG A 53 -15.71 0.69 14.55
CA ARG A 53 -15.41 2.09 14.19
C ARG A 53 -15.35 3.01 15.41
N ASP A 54 -16.11 2.69 16.45
CA ASP A 54 -16.16 3.44 17.69
C ASP A 54 -14.89 3.20 18.52
N ILE A 55 -14.47 1.93 18.63
CA ILE A 55 -13.17 1.56 19.22
C ILE A 55 -12.03 2.31 18.50
N TYR A 56 -12.01 2.28 17.16
CA TYR A 56 -11.00 3.00 16.37
C TYR A 56 -10.96 4.50 16.67
N ARG A 57 -12.13 5.13 16.75
CA ARG A 57 -12.25 6.56 17.03
C ARG A 57 -11.70 6.88 18.42
N ARG A 58 -12.06 6.08 19.43
CA ARG A 58 -11.57 6.28 20.80
C ARG A 58 -10.05 6.13 20.91
N VAL A 59 -9.49 5.06 20.34
CA VAL A 59 -8.03 4.85 20.28
C VAL A 59 -7.33 6.04 19.61
N THR A 60 -7.95 6.62 18.58
CA THR A 60 -7.45 7.84 17.92
C THR A 60 -7.53 9.08 18.83
N GLU A 61 -8.65 9.28 19.54
CA GLU A 61 -8.82 10.39 20.51
C GLU A 61 -7.83 10.30 21.68
N LEU A 62 -7.43 9.10 22.08
CA LEU A 62 -6.42 8.86 23.11
C LEU A 62 -4.98 9.08 22.62
N GLY A 63 -4.77 9.38 21.34
CA GLY A 63 -3.43 9.52 20.76
C GLY A 63 -2.66 8.19 20.65
N LEU A 64 -3.32 7.06 20.91
CA LEU A 64 -2.76 5.73 20.74
C LEU A 64 -2.65 5.42 19.25
N THR A 65 -1.52 5.78 18.65
CA THR A 65 -1.27 5.57 17.21
C THR A 65 -1.30 4.07 16.85
N LYS A 66 -1.56 3.76 15.57
CA LYS A 66 -1.76 2.38 15.09
C LYS A 66 -0.59 1.48 15.48
N LYS A 67 -0.87 0.44 16.28
CA LYS A 67 0.07 -0.59 16.74
C LYS A 67 0.83 -1.30 15.62
N HIS A 68 0.30 -1.24 14.41
CA HIS A 68 0.98 -1.65 13.21
C HIS A 68 0.85 -0.51 12.19
N PRO A 69 1.94 0.13 11.74
CA PRO A 69 1.98 0.48 10.34
C PRO A 69 1.73 -0.83 9.62
N ARG A 70 0.49 -1.07 9.16
CA ARG A 70 0.24 -2.13 8.21
C ARG A 70 1.30 -1.90 7.14
N GLY A 71 2.18 -2.87 6.91
CA GLY A 71 3.13 -2.87 5.80
C GLY A 71 2.45 -2.85 4.42
N ARG A 72 1.22 -2.31 4.32
CA ARG A 72 0.55 -1.86 3.11
C ARG A 72 1.00 -0.43 2.84
N GLY A 73 2.21 -0.30 2.34
CA GLY A 73 2.96 0.96 2.36
C GLY A 73 4.45 0.74 2.58
N GLY A 74 4.92 -0.52 2.62
CA GLY A 74 6.14 -0.77 1.88
C GLY A 74 5.90 -0.15 0.51
N HIS A 75 6.55 0.99 0.24
CA HIS A 75 6.98 1.31 -1.10
C HIS A 75 7.27 -0.02 -1.75
N HIS A 76 6.83 -0.22 -2.99
CA HIS A 76 7.49 -1.18 -3.82
C HIS A 76 8.99 -0.89 -3.65
N MET A 77 9.66 -1.62 -2.75
CA MET A 77 11.00 -2.10 -2.88
C MET A 77 10.86 -2.80 -4.21
N ARG A 78 10.97 -2.00 -5.27
CA ARG A 78 11.10 -2.40 -6.64
C ARG A 78 12.20 -3.41 -6.47
N LYS A 79 11.83 -4.70 -6.44
CA LYS A 79 12.76 -5.82 -6.24
C LYS A 79 13.95 -5.38 -7.05
N LYS A 80 15.05 -5.04 -6.38
CA LYS A 80 16.28 -4.65 -7.05
C LYS A 80 16.52 -5.89 -7.88
N LYS A 81 16.17 -5.85 -9.17
CA LYS A 81 16.20 -7.04 -10.00
C LYS A 81 17.66 -7.41 -9.93
N ALA A 82 17.95 -8.49 -9.21
CA ALA A 82 19.28 -9.05 -9.10
C ALA A 82 19.83 -9.06 -10.50
N ASP A 83 20.96 -8.37 -10.67
CA ASP A 83 21.70 -8.06 -11.88
C ASP A 83 21.22 -8.86 -13.10
N GLY A 84 20.07 -8.44 -13.64
CA GLY A 84 19.58 -9.00 -14.88
C GLY A 84 20.63 -8.65 -15.94
N PRO A 85 20.89 -9.53 -16.91
CA PRO A 85 21.85 -9.24 -17.97
C PRO A 85 21.56 -7.84 -18.52
N PRO A 86 22.60 -7.01 -18.75
CA PRO A 86 22.42 -5.63 -19.16
C PRO A 86 21.40 -5.60 -20.30
N GLY A 87 20.28 -4.91 -20.07
CA GLY A 87 19.17 -4.92 -21.00
C GLY A 87 19.70 -4.63 -22.40
N TYR A 88 19.46 -5.55 -23.33
CA TYR A 88 20.02 -5.50 -24.68
C TYR A 88 19.84 -4.10 -25.29
N PRO A 89 20.83 -3.63 -26.06
CA PRO A 89 20.77 -2.33 -26.71
C PRO A 89 19.48 -2.22 -27.53
N LYS A 90 18.60 -1.29 -27.14
CA LYS A 90 17.35 -1.04 -27.87
C LYS A 90 17.59 0.02 -28.93
N ARG A 91 17.14 -0.24 -30.15
CA ARG A 91 17.04 0.78 -31.20
C ARG A 91 15.92 1.75 -30.84
N LYS A 92 16.19 3.03 -31.02
CA LYS A 92 15.31 4.15 -30.71
C LYS A 92 15.35 5.15 -31.84
N ARG A 93 14.24 5.84 -32.08
CA ARG A 93 14.17 6.94 -33.03
C ARG A 93 13.98 8.26 -32.30
N CYS A 94 14.82 9.25 -32.59
CA CYS A 94 14.68 10.59 -32.01
C CYS A 94 13.46 11.30 -32.59
N LEU A 95 12.54 11.81 -31.78
CA LEU A 95 11.39 12.56 -32.30
C LEU A 95 11.74 13.96 -32.83
N LYS A 96 12.92 14.51 -32.45
CA LYS A 96 13.39 15.82 -32.93
C LYS A 96 14.05 15.75 -34.30
N CYS A 97 15.10 14.95 -34.46
CA CYS A 97 15.87 14.85 -35.71
C CYS A 97 15.53 13.60 -36.54
N ARG A 98 14.64 12.73 -36.06
CA ARG A 98 14.24 11.46 -36.71
C ARG A 98 15.35 10.44 -36.90
N ASN A 99 16.56 10.71 -36.39
CA ASN A 99 17.69 9.79 -36.50
C ASN A 99 17.48 8.55 -35.61
N GLU A 100 17.98 7.42 -36.08
CA GLU A 100 17.97 6.16 -35.34
C GLU A 100 19.27 6.01 -34.55
N PHE A 101 19.15 5.60 -33.28
CA PHE A 101 20.31 5.41 -32.42
C PHE A 101 20.06 4.26 -31.44
N THR A 102 21.14 3.76 -30.84
CA THR A 102 21.08 2.63 -29.92
C THR A 102 21.26 3.11 -28.49
N SER A 103 20.37 2.74 -27.57
CA SER A 103 20.50 3.08 -26.16
C SER A 103 20.87 1.88 -25.30
N HIS A 104 21.91 2.03 -24.49
CA HIS A 104 22.29 1.07 -23.46
C HIS A 104 21.63 1.43 -22.13
N GLY A 105 20.75 0.55 -21.66
CA GLY A 105 20.09 0.70 -20.36
C GLY A 105 18.86 1.61 -20.31
N PRO A 106 18.11 1.55 -19.21
CA PRO A 106 16.80 2.19 -19.07
C PRO A 106 16.84 3.71 -18.88
N HIS A 107 18.02 4.31 -18.68
CA HIS A 107 18.17 5.75 -18.44
C HIS A 107 18.81 6.51 -19.60
N ASN A 108 19.25 5.82 -20.66
CA ASN A 108 19.86 6.48 -21.81
C ASN A 108 18.80 6.84 -22.86
N HIS A 109 18.39 8.12 -22.87
CA HIS A 109 17.36 8.68 -23.76
C HIS A 109 17.86 9.81 -24.66
N LEU A 110 19.18 10.07 -24.68
CA LEU A 110 19.75 11.17 -25.44
C LEU A 110 20.07 10.72 -26.87
N CYS A 111 19.57 11.48 -27.85
CA CYS A 111 20.00 11.32 -29.23
C CYS A 111 21.48 11.71 -29.38
N THR A 112 22.27 10.89 -30.09
CA THR A 112 23.70 11.16 -30.34
C THR A 112 23.92 12.42 -31.17
N GLU A 113 23.03 12.70 -32.12
CA GLU A 113 23.12 13.87 -33.00
C GLU A 113 22.69 15.17 -32.31
N CYS A 114 21.42 15.27 -31.93
CA CYS A 114 20.84 16.54 -31.47
C CYS A 114 20.78 16.70 -29.95
N ARG A 115 21.25 15.70 -29.19
CA ARG A 115 21.31 15.66 -27.72
C ARG A 115 19.99 15.99 -27.00
N SER A 116 18.85 15.84 -27.67
CA SER A 116 17.55 16.17 -27.06
C SER A 116 17.04 15.02 -26.19
N THR A 117 16.44 15.37 -25.04
CA THR A 117 15.75 14.46 -24.12
C THR A 117 14.33 14.11 -24.53
N ASN A 118 13.77 14.79 -25.54
CA ASN A 118 12.38 14.60 -25.97
C ASN A 118 12.20 13.26 -26.72
N ASN A 119 11.83 12.27 -25.90
CA ASN A 119 11.08 11.05 -26.17
C ASN A 119 11.52 10.27 -27.41
N CYS A 120 12.23 9.18 -27.18
CA CYS A 120 12.40 8.11 -28.13
C CYS A 120 11.11 7.27 -28.22
N ALA A 121 10.55 7.09 -29.42
CA ALA A 121 9.59 6.01 -29.64
C ALA A 121 10.38 4.69 -29.62
N GLY A 122 9.92 3.73 -28.82
CA GLY A 122 10.42 2.36 -28.93
C GLY A 122 9.98 1.81 -30.27
N THR A 123 10.92 1.44 -31.14
CA THR A 123 10.60 0.56 -32.25
C THR A 123 10.56 -0.85 -31.66
N ASP A 124 9.37 -1.29 -31.25
CA ASP A 124 9.15 -2.69 -30.93
C ASP A 124 9.28 -3.46 -32.25
N MET A 125 10.51 -3.86 -32.61
CA MET A 125 10.69 -4.94 -33.56
C MET A 125 10.33 -6.22 -32.81
N GLU A 126 9.05 -6.57 -32.89
CA GLU A 126 8.59 -7.95 -32.83
C GLU A 126 9.56 -8.82 -33.65
N THR A 127 10.20 -9.76 -32.95
CA THR A 127 10.52 -11.09 -33.49
C THR A 127 11.07 -11.13 -34.92
N ALA A 128 12.35 -10.78 -35.08
CA ALA A 128 13.14 -11.21 -36.22
C ALA A 128 14.17 -12.26 -35.78
N TYR A 129 13.69 -13.46 -35.43
CA TYR A 129 14.44 -14.72 -35.48
C TYR A 129 13.45 -15.88 -35.65
N GLY A 130 13.12 -16.15 -36.91
CA GLY A 130 12.80 -17.49 -37.41
C GLY A 130 14.00 -17.99 -38.21
#